data_AF-A0A2H9NC47-F1
#
_entry.id   AF-A0A2H9NC47-F1
#
_cell.length_a   1.000
_cell.length_b   1.000
_cell.length_c   1.000
_cell.angle_alpha   90.00
_cell.angle_beta   90.00
_cell.angle_gamma   90.00
#
_symmetry.space_group_name_H-M   'P 1'
#
loop_
_entity.id
_entity.type
_entity.pdbx_description
1 polymer ?
#
loop_
_entity_poly.entity_id
_entity_poly.type
_entity_poly.pdbx_seq_one_letter_code
_entity_poly.pdbx_strand_id
1 'polypeptide(L)' 'IRDAGRTQIPPNTITALGIGPDNEEKIDKIVKNLKLL' A
#
# COMPACT_ATOMS: atom_id res chain seq x y z
N ILE A 1 1.63 1.46 5.51
CA ILE A 1 2.72 2.45 5.61
C ILE A 1 2.10 3.76 6.09
N ARG A 2 2.68 4.38 7.12
CA ARG A 2 2.22 5.66 7.67
C ARG A 2 3.28 6.71 7.34
N ASP A 3 2.83 7.89 6.92
CA ASP A 3 3.70 9.02 6.63
C ASP A 3 4.46 9.47 7.89
N ALA A 4 5.71 9.89 7.73
CA ALA A 4 6.57 10.34 8.82
C ALA A 4 6.21 11.74 9.35
N GLY A 5 5.14 12.36 8.85
CA GLY A 5 4.64 13.66 9.31
C GLY A 5 5.57 14.83 8.98
N ARG A 6 6.44 14.66 7.98
CA ARG A 6 7.39 15.68 7.51
C ARG A 6 6.90 16.41 6.25
N THR A 7 5.67 16.13 5.81
CA THR A 7 5.03 16.69 4.61
C THR A 7 3.63 17.20 4.93
N GLN A 8 2.93 17.76 3.94
CA GLN A 8 1.58 18.35 4.05
C GLN A 8 0.48 17.37 4.50
N ILE A 9 0.79 16.09 4.62
CA ILE A 9 -0.16 15.06 5.01
C ILE A 9 -0.24 14.98 6.54
N PRO A 10 -1.45 15.06 7.14
CA PRO A 10 -1.62 14.94 8.58
C PRO A 10 -1.02 13.65 9.13
N PRO A 11 -0.42 13.68 10.33
CA PRO A 11 0.12 12.50 10.97
C PRO A 11 -0.96 11.42 11.10
N ASN A 12 -0.57 10.15 10.93
CA ASN A 12 -1.44 8.97 10.90
C ASN A 12 -2.30 8.76 9.64
N THR A 13 -2.10 9.53 8.58
CA THR A 13 -2.72 9.22 7.28
C THR A 13 -2.12 7.94 6.70
N ILE A 14 -2.96 7.01 6.24
CA ILE A 14 -2.54 5.80 5.52
C ILE A 14 -2.26 6.20 4.07
N THR A 15 -1.00 6.05 3.63
CA THR A 15 -0.56 6.51 2.29
C THR A 15 -0.24 5.36 1.33
N ALA A 16 0.13 4.20 1.86
CA ALA A 16 0.43 3.02 1.05
C ALA A 16 0.25 1.73 1.86
N LEU A 17 0.03 0.63 1.15
CA LEU A 17 -0.09 -0.72 1.70
C LEU A 17 0.96 -1.61 1.04
N GLY A 18 1.73 -2.34 1.86
CA GLY A 18 2.59 -3.43 1.39
C GLY A 18 1.91 -4.76 1.69
N ILE A 19 1.91 -5.67 0.71
CA ILE A 19 1.35 -7.02 0.83
C ILE A 19 2.46 -8.01 0.47
N GLY A 20 2.80 -8.91 1.40
CA GLY A 20 3.82 -9.96 1.20
C GLY A 20 4.94 -9.95 2.27
N PRO A 21 6.01 -10.75 2.05
CA PRO A 21 6.21 -11.63 0.90
C PRO A 21 5.31 -12.87 0.94
N ASP A 22 4.68 -13.21 -0.18
CA ASP A 22 3.91 -14.45 -0.40
C ASP A 22 3.83 -14.72 -1.92
N ASN A 23 3.19 -15.81 -2.32
CA ASN A 23 2.98 -16.19 -3.72
C ASN A 23 2.14 -15.14 -4.47
N GLU A 24 2.56 -14.84 -5.71
CA GLU A 24 1.87 -13.92 -6.64
C GLU A 24 0.37 -14.23 -6.76
N GLU A 25 -0.01 -15.50 -6.96
CA GLU A 25 -1.41 -15.93 -7.07
C GLU A 25 -2.29 -15.55 -5.86
N LYS A 26 -1.70 -15.46 -4.66
CA LYS A 26 -2.42 -15.02 -3.46
C LYS A 26 -2.53 -13.51 -3.40
N ILE A 27 -1.47 -12.80 -3.77
CA ILE A 27 -1.43 -11.33 -3.77
C ILE A 27 -2.37 -10.79 -4.85
N ASP A 28 -2.38 -11.38 -6.03
CA ASP A 28 -3.21 -10.98 -7.17
C ASP A 28 -4.71 -11.08 -6.90
N LYS A 29 -5.16 -12.03 -6.07
CA LYS A 29 -6.57 -12.09 -5.62
C LYS A 29 -7.02 -10.78 -4.95
N ILE A 30 -6.09 -10.00 -4.40
CA ILE A 30 -6.34 -8.77 -3.66
C ILE A 30 -6.09 -7.54 -4.55
N VAL A 31 -5.05 -7.54 -5.38
CA VAL A 31 -4.58 -6.33 -6.08
C VAL A 31 -4.76 -6.32 -7.60
N LYS A 32 -5.18 -7.42 -8.23
CA LYS A 32 -5.23 -7.56 -9.71
C LYS A 32 -6.06 -6.49 -10.44
N ASN A 33 -7.08 -5.93 -9.78
CA ASN A 33 -7.94 -4.91 -10.36
C ASN A 33 -7.41 -3.48 -10.17
N LEU A 34 -6.30 -3.31 -9.44
CA LEU A 34 -5.66 -2.01 -9.23
C LEU A 34 -4.79 -1.67 -10.45
N LYS A 35 -4.83 -0.40 -10.87
CA LYS A 35 -3.97 0.08 -11.95
C LYS A 35 -2.54 0.26 -11.43
N LEU A 36 -1.58 -0.01 -12.30
CA LEU A 36 -0.20 0.39 -12.06
C LEU A 36 -0.12 1.93 -12.05
N LEU A 37 0.69 2.46 -11.14
CA LEU A 37 0.93 3.90 -10.94
C LEU A 37 1.65 4.52 -12.14
#